data_AF-A0AAN4NXP3-F1
#
_entry.id   AF-A0AAN4NXP3-F1
#
_cell.length_a   1.000
_cell.length_b   1.000
_cell.length_c   1.000
_cell.angle_alpha   90.00
_cell.angle_beta   90.00
_cell.angle_gamma   90.00
#
_symmetry.space_group_name_H-M   'P 1'
#
loop_
_entity.id
_entity.type
_entity.pdbx_description
1 polymer ?
#
loop_
_entity_poly.entity_id
_entity_poly.type
_entity_poly.pdbx_seq_one_letter_code
_entity_poly.pdbx_strand_id
1 'polypeptide(L)'
;MAELQVRMHPAQASSRHSLFQLFCVAGDWSRALQQIQLCARMDANYTREAQVFGELIRCEIYRHVCFQGEQRPGVILPPPAWMEDLLTALACNARGEAQEADTHRSRALEAITDTSGQWNGGAFDWISDSDSRTGPVLELIAGGAYIWLPFSQICSLKSPQPAHLIDLIWKPVNVTLNNGDTHSA
;
A
#
# COMPACT_ATOMS: atom_id res chain seq x y z
N MET A 1 1.27 -26.91 -7.39
CA MET A 1 2.29 -27.51 -6.50
C MET A 1 2.04 -27.23 -5.02
N ALA A 2 1.85 -25.97 -4.60
CA ALA A 2 1.60 -25.65 -3.18
C ALA A 2 0.27 -26.17 -2.61
N GLU A 3 -0.83 -26.12 -3.36
CA GLU A 3 -2.10 -26.73 -2.92
C GLU A 3 -1.98 -28.25 -2.73
N LEU A 4 -1.20 -28.92 -3.59
CA LEU A 4 -0.91 -30.35 -3.45
C LEU A 4 -0.10 -30.63 -2.18
N GLN A 5 0.89 -29.79 -1.85
CA GLN A 5 1.67 -29.89 -0.62
C GLN A 5 0.78 -29.80 0.64
N VAL A 6 -0.20 -28.90 0.66
CA VAL A 6 -1.18 -28.81 1.76
C VAL A 6 -2.09 -30.04 1.80
N ARG A 7 -2.48 -30.60 0.65
CA ARG A 7 -3.27 -31.85 0.60
C ARG A 7 -2.48 -33.06 1.12
N MET A 8 -1.19 -33.13 0.81
CA MET A 8 -0.29 -34.19 1.27
C MET A 8 0.07 -34.05 2.75
N HIS A 9 0.18 -32.82 3.26
CA HIS A 9 0.59 -32.52 4.63
C HIS A 9 -0.37 -31.51 5.31
N PRO A 10 -1.65 -31.86 5.54
CA PRO A 10 -2.66 -30.90 5.98
C PRO A 10 -2.45 -30.39 7.42
N ALA A 11 -1.71 -31.14 8.24
CA ALA A 11 -1.37 -30.80 9.61
C ALA A 11 -0.07 -29.96 9.73
N GLN A 12 0.59 -29.65 8.61
CA GLN A 12 1.82 -28.88 8.60
C GLN A 12 1.55 -27.39 8.34
N ALA A 13 1.80 -26.54 9.36
CA ALA A 13 1.56 -25.10 9.27
C ALA A 13 2.44 -24.42 8.19
N SER A 14 3.71 -24.83 8.04
CA SER A 14 4.63 -24.23 7.06
C SER A 14 4.18 -24.40 5.60
N SER A 15 3.52 -25.52 5.27
CA SER A 15 2.97 -25.77 3.93
C SER A 15 1.80 -24.82 3.62
N ARG A 16 0.99 -24.50 4.64
CA ARG A 16 -0.11 -23.52 4.52
C ARG A 16 0.42 -22.09 4.47
N HIS A 17 1.47 -21.79 5.22
CA HIS A 17 2.15 -20.48 5.18
C HIS A 17 2.71 -20.20 3.78
N SER A 18 3.37 -21.18 3.16
CA SER A 18 3.83 -21.07 1.77
C SER A 18 2.68 -20.80 0.79
N LEU A 19 1.55 -21.48 0.98
CA LEU A 19 0.35 -21.28 0.16
C LEU A 19 -0.28 -19.89 0.38
N PHE A 20 -0.30 -19.39 1.62
CA PHE A 20 -0.72 -18.03 1.95
C PHE A 20 0.04 -16.99 1.11
N GLN A 21 1.38 -17.07 1.08
CA GLN A 21 2.20 -16.11 0.33
C GLN A 21 1.88 -16.14 -1.16
N LEU A 22 1.65 -17.33 -1.73
CA LEU A 22 1.25 -17.46 -3.14
C LEU A 22 -0.13 -16.87 -3.42
N PHE A 23 -1.08 -16.98 -2.49
CA PHE A 23 -2.37 -16.31 -2.64
C PHE A 23 -2.24 -14.79 -2.56
N CYS A 24 -1.35 -14.25 -1.72
CA CYS A 24 -1.04 -12.82 -1.74
C CYS A 24 -0.49 -12.39 -3.10
N VAL A 25 0.48 -13.13 -3.67
CA VAL A 25 1.04 -12.82 -5.00
C VAL A 25 -0.03 -12.90 -6.10
N ALA A 26 -0.96 -13.84 -6.00
CA ALA A 26 -2.07 -13.96 -6.94
C ALA A 26 -3.18 -12.91 -6.74
N GLY A 27 -3.09 -12.07 -5.71
CA GLY A 27 -4.14 -11.10 -5.35
C GLY A 27 -5.41 -11.74 -4.78
N ASP A 28 -5.37 -13.02 -4.37
CA ASP A 28 -6.50 -13.69 -3.75
C ASP A 28 -6.53 -13.46 -2.24
N TRP A 29 -6.98 -12.26 -1.86
CA TRP A 29 -6.99 -11.77 -0.48
C TRP A 29 -7.84 -12.63 0.46
N SER A 30 -8.98 -13.14 -0.02
CA SER A 30 -9.87 -13.98 0.78
C SER A 30 -9.20 -15.30 1.15
N ARG A 31 -8.62 -16.01 0.17
CA ARG A 31 -7.93 -17.28 0.44
C ARG A 31 -6.63 -17.07 1.21
N ALA A 32 -5.89 -15.99 0.94
CA ALA A 32 -4.70 -15.63 1.70
C ALA A 32 -5.02 -15.47 3.21
N LEU A 33 -6.05 -14.67 3.53
CA LEU A 33 -6.47 -14.43 4.91
C LEU A 33 -6.90 -15.73 5.62
N GLN A 34 -7.64 -16.59 4.92
CA GLN A 34 -8.04 -17.88 5.46
C GLN A 34 -6.83 -18.77 5.79
N GLN A 35 -5.82 -18.83 4.90
CA GLN A 35 -4.64 -19.66 5.14
C GLN A 35 -3.80 -19.16 6.31
N ILE A 36 -3.54 -17.86 6.44
CA ILE A 36 -2.70 -17.34 7.53
C ILE A 36 -3.40 -17.48 8.90
N GLN A 37 -4.72 -17.31 8.95
CA GLN A 37 -5.51 -17.58 10.16
C GLN A 37 -5.49 -19.06 10.56
N LEU A 38 -5.55 -19.98 9.58
CA LEU A 38 -5.39 -21.41 9.84
C LEU A 38 -3.99 -21.73 10.38
N CYS A 39 -2.94 -21.11 9.83
CA CYS A 39 -1.57 -21.28 10.32
C CYS A 39 -1.47 -20.91 11.81
N ALA A 40 -2.00 -19.75 12.21
CA ALA A 40 -1.99 -19.30 13.60
C ALA A 40 -2.78 -20.22 14.55
N ARG A 41 -3.86 -20.86 14.08
CA ARG A 41 -4.60 -21.85 14.87
C ARG A 41 -3.83 -23.16 15.07
N MET A 42 -2.98 -23.52 14.11
CA MET A 42 -2.21 -24.76 14.13
C MET A 42 -0.90 -24.62 14.89
N ASP A 43 -0.27 -23.45 14.81
CA ASP A 43 0.99 -23.15 15.46
C ASP A 43 1.00 -21.69 15.93
N ALA A 44 1.13 -21.51 17.24
CA ALA A 44 1.11 -20.21 17.90
C ALA A 44 2.22 -19.27 17.43
N ASN A 45 3.31 -19.79 16.85
CA ASN A 45 4.39 -18.99 16.27
C ASN A 45 3.91 -18.07 15.14
N TYR A 46 2.84 -18.44 14.42
CA TYR A 46 2.27 -17.62 13.35
C TYR A 46 1.23 -16.60 13.84
N THR A 47 0.95 -16.51 15.15
CA THR A 47 -0.12 -15.63 15.67
C THR A 47 0.13 -14.16 15.36
N ARG A 48 1.35 -13.68 15.64
CA ARG A 48 1.74 -12.28 15.34
C ARG A 48 1.70 -12.01 13.85
N GLU A 49 2.21 -12.96 13.07
CA GLU A 49 2.26 -12.86 11.62
C GLU A 49 0.85 -12.79 11.00
N ALA A 50 -0.09 -13.61 11.49
CA ALA A 50 -1.48 -13.58 11.07
C ALA A 50 -2.20 -12.28 11.42
N GLN A 51 -1.83 -11.64 12.53
CA GLN A 51 -2.35 -10.32 12.86
C GLN A 51 -1.86 -9.28 11.84
N VAL A 52 -0.54 -9.20 11.62
CA VAL A 52 0.09 -8.21 10.73
C VAL A 52 -0.42 -8.37 9.29
N PHE A 53 -0.36 -9.57 8.70
CA PHE A 53 -0.86 -9.77 7.34
C PHE A 53 -2.37 -9.67 7.25
N GLY A 54 -3.10 -9.98 8.32
CA GLY A 54 -4.52 -9.71 8.38
C GLY A 54 -4.83 -8.22 8.22
N GLU A 55 -4.05 -7.34 8.82
CA GLU A 55 -4.16 -5.88 8.68
C GLU A 55 -3.76 -5.42 7.28
N LEU A 56 -2.63 -5.90 6.75
CA LEU A 56 -2.17 -5.57 5.39
C LEU A 56 -3.19 -5.98 4.32
N ILE A 57 -3.75 -7.18 4.41
CA ILE A 57 -4.79 -7.66 3.48
C ILE A 57 -6.04 -6.79 3.54
N ARG A 58 -6.48 -6.41 4.75
CA ARG A 58 -7.64 -5.50 4.89
C ARG A 58 -7.35 -4.14 4.27
N CYS A 59 -6.13 -3.62 4.43
CA CYS A 59 -5.72 -2.37 3.80
C CYS A 59 -5.69 -2.49 2.27
N GLU A 60 -5.30 -3.62 1.70
CA GLU A 60 -5.32 -3.82 0.24
C GLU A 60 -6.75 -3.85 -0.32
N ILE A 61 -7.69 -4.47 0.40
CA ILE A 61 -9.11 -4.41 0.07
C ILE A 61 -9.61 -2.96 0.13
N TYR A 62 -9.24 -2.21 1.18
CA TYR A 62 -9.62 -0.81 1.32
C TYR A 62 -8.99 0.08 0.23
N ARG A 63 -7.73 -0.15 -0.10
CA ARG A 63 -7.02 0.49 -1.20
C ARG A 63 -7.78 0.33 -2.51
N HIS A 64 -8.26 -0.87 -2.82
CA HIS A 64 -9.08 -1.10 -4.02
C HIS A 64 -10.32 -0.19 -4.03
N VAL A 65 -11.06 -0.15 -2.92
CA VAL A 65 -12.27 0.69 -2.77
C VAL A 65 -11.93 2.20 -2.90
N CYS A 66 -10.79 2.65 -2.39
CA CYS A 66 -10.32 4.02 -2.59
C CYS A 66 -10.07 4.35 -4.06
N PHE A 67 -9.41 3.45 -4.80
CA PHE A 67 -9.16 3.64 -6.23
C PHE A 67 -10.43 3.52 -7.10
N GLN A 68 -11.49 2.88 -6.60
CA GLN A 68 -12.83 2.95 -7.18
C GLN A 68 -13.57 4.25 -6.83
N GLY A 69 -12.95 5.19 -6.11
CA GLY A 69 -13.56 6.48 -5.75
C GLY A 69 -14.67 6.39 -4.70
N GLU A 70 -14.87 5.24 -4.07
CA GLU A 70 -15.93 5.00 -3.08
C GLU A 70 -15.54 5.43 -1.66
N GLN A 71 -14.23 5.43 -1.36
CA GLN A 71 -13.67 5.79 -0.06
C GLN A 71 -12.44 6.67 -0.23
N ARG A 72 -12.04 7.35 0.84
CA ARG A 72 -10.86 8.21 0.86
C ARG A 72 -9.75 7.58 1.71
N PRO A 73 -8.48 7.63 1.26
CA PRO A 73 -7.36 7.14 2.05
C PRO A 73 -7.18 7.98 3.32
N GLY A 74 -6.53 7.40 4.33
CA GLY A 74 -6.09 8.15 5.50
C GLY A 74 -4.99 9.15 5.16
N VAL A 75 -4.77 10.11 6.06
CA VAL A 75 -3.69 11.11 6.00
C VAL A 75 -3.01 11.22 7.35
N ILE A 76 -1.71 11.53 7.37
CA ILE A 76 -0.96 11.76 8.62
C ILE A 76 -0.94 13.25 8.96
N LEU A 77 -0.59 14.09 7.98
CA LEU A 77 -0.61 15.55 8.09
C LEU A 77 -1.65 16.13 7.14
N PRO A 78 -2.11 17.39 7.36
CA PRO A 78 -3.04 18.04 6.45
C PRO A 78 -2.56 17.96 4.99
N PRO A 79 -3.35 17.41 4.07
CA PRO A 79 -2.91 17.20 2.71
C PRO A 79 -2.81 18.53 1.94
N PRO A 80 -1.89 18.65 0.97
CA PRO A 80 -1.87 19.76 0.03
C PRO A 80 -3.20 19.86 -0.74
N ALA A 81 -3.59 21.07 -1.12
CA ALA A 81 -4.89 21.31 -1.78
C ALA A 81 -5.08 20.50 -3.08
N TRP A 82 -4.01 20.26 -3.85
CA TRP A 82 -4.08 19.48 -5.09
C TRP A 82 -4.48 18.01 -4.87
N MET A 83 -4.28 17.45 -3.68
CA MET A 83 -4.63 16.06 -3.40
C MET A 83 -6.15 15.85 -3.42
N GLU A 84 -6.92 16.84 -3.00
CA GLU A 84 -8.38 16.80 -3.06
C GLU A 84 -8.90 16.67 -4.50
N ASP A 85 -8.19 17.26 -5.45
CA ASP A 85 -8.53 17.14 -6.87
C ASP A 85 -8.23 15.76 -7.43
N LEU A 86 -7.14 15.11 -7.02
CA LEU A 86 -6.89 13.71 -7.39
C LEU A 86 -7.98 12.78 -6.84
N LEU A 87 -8.37 12.96 -5.58
CA LEU A 87 -9.44 12.16 -4.96
C LEU A 87 -10.79 12.42 -5.63
N THR A 88 -11.08 13.67 -6.01
CA THR A 88 -12.30 14.00 -6.75
C THR A 88 -12.29 13.40 -8.15
N ALA A 89 -11.14 13.38 -8.83
CA ALA A 89 -10.99 12.72 -10.11
C ALA A 89 -11.30 11.21 -10.02
N LEU A 90 -10.87 10.53 -8.95
CA LEU A 90 -11.24 9.12 -8.71
C LEU A 90 -12.75 8.95 -8.55
N ALA A 91 -13.42 9.82 -7.79
CA ALA A 91 -14.87 9.77 -7.60
C ALA A 91 -15.64 10.05 -8.91
N CYS A 92 -15.20 11.01 -9.73
CA CYS A 92 -15.79 11.27 -11.06
C CYS A 92 -15.64 10.06 -11.98
N ASN A 93 -14.47 9.41 -12.01
CA ASN A 93 -14.26 8.18 -12.76
C ASN A 93 -15.24 7.07 -12.33
N ALA A 94 -15.48 6.92 -11.02
CA ALA A 94 -16.44 5.96 -10.48
C ALA A 94 -17.87 6.17 -10.99
N ARG A 95 -18.26 7.42 -11.22
CA ARG A 95 -19.57 7.81 -11.77
C ARG A 95 -19.64 7.76 -13.30
N GLY A 96 -18.54 7.43 -13.98
CA GLY A 96 -18.45 7.44 -15.44
C GLY A 96 -18.24 8.84 -16.05
N GLU A 97 -17.92 9.84 -15.23
CA GLU A 97 -17.73 11.24 -15.63
C GLU A 97 -16.27 11.50 -16.06
N ALA A 98 -15.83 10.82 -17.13
CA ALA A 98 -14.42 10.81 -17.53
C ALA A 98 -13.85 12.22 -17.80
N GLN A 99 -14.61 13.10 -18.46
CA GLN A 99 -14.16 14.46 -18.78
C GLN A 99 -13.94 15.33 -17.53
N GLU A 100 -14.81 15.20 -16.53
CA GLU A 100 -14.67 15.90 -15.25
C GLU A 100 -13.47 15.33 -14.47
N ALA A 101 -13.31 14.01 -14.47
CA ALA A 101 -12.15 13.37 -13.85
C ALA A 101 -10.83 13.85 -14.45
N ASP A 102 -10.75 13.98 -15.77
CA ASP A 102 -9.55 14.50 -16.45
C ASP A 102 -9.30 15.97 -16.14
N THR A 103 -10.36 16.77 -16.01
CA THR A 103 -10.27 18.20 -15.63
C THR A 103 -9.71 18.34 -14.22
N HIS A 104 -10.26 17.60 -13.25
CA HIS A 104 -9.76 17.57 -11.89
C HIS A 104 -8.31 17.06 -11.82
N ARG A 105 -7.98 15.99 -12.54
CA ARG A 105 -6.61 15.45 -12.56
C ARG A 105 -5.62 16.45 -13.13
N SER A 106 -5.94 17.08 -14.25
CA SER A 106 -5.07 18.09 -14.87
C SER A 106 -4.84 19.27 -13.94
N ARG A 107 -5.91 19.77 -13.30
CA ARG A 107 -5.81 20.84 -12.29
C ARG A 107 -4.92 20.45 -11.12
N ALA A 108 -5.08 19.24 -10.60
CA ALA A 108 -4.23 18.73 -9.52
C ALA A 108 -2.76 18.72 -9.94
N LEU A 109 -2.48 18.12 -11.09
CA LEU A 109 -1.12 17.93 -11.58
C LEU A 109 -0.41 19.24 -11.90
N GLU A 110 -1.12 20.23 -12.45
CA GLU A 110 -0.62 21.59 -12.69
C GLU A 110 -0.35 22.37 -11.40
N ALA A 111 -1.07 22.05 -10.32
CA ALA A 111 -0.91 22.70 -9.01
C ALA A 111 0.15 22.05 -8.11
N ILE A 112 0.76 20.93 -8.53
CA ILE A 112 1.86 20.31 -7.79
C ILE A 112 3.06 21.25 -7.74
N THR A 113 3.64 21.38 -6.55
CA THR A 113 4.95 22.02 -6.38
C THR A 113 6.03 20.94 -6.38
N ASP A 114 7.05 21.12 -7.22
CA ASP A 114 8.18 20.21 -7.30
C ASP A 114 8.84 20.00 -5.93
N THR A 115 9.08 18.74 -5.61
CA THR A 115 9.82 18.33 -4.41
C THR A 115 11.15 17.73 -4.87
N SER A 116 12.23 18.48 -4.68
CA SER A 116 13.59 18.01 -4.97
C SER A 116 14.15 17.18 -3.83
N GLY A 117 15.20 16.42 -4.12
CA GLY A 117 15.81 15.54 -3.13
C GLY A 117 16.98 14.75 -3.67
N GLN A 118 17.33 13.69 -2.94
CA GLN A 118 18.40 12.78 -3.30
C GLN A 118 17.97 11.34 -3.04
N TRP A 119 18.50 10.44 -3.85
CA TRP A 119 18.35 9.00 -3.69
C TRP A 119 19.71 8.33 -3.88
N ASN A 120 19.77 7.01 -3.72
CA ASN A 120 21.03 6.26 -3.80
C ASN A 120 21.81 6.44 -5.13
N GLY A 121 21.14 6.93 -6.19
CA GLY A 121 21.74 7.18 -7.51
C GLY A 121 22.05 8.64 -7.83
N GLY A 122 21.76 9.61 -6.95
CA GLY A 122 22.04 11.03 -7.19
C GLY A 122 20.95 12.00 -6.70
N ALA A 123 21.02 13.24 -7.17
CA ALA A 123 20.01 14.27 -6.90
C ALA A 123 18.89 14.23 -7.96
N PHE A 124 17.71 14.70 -7.58
CA PHE A 124 16.56 14.90 -8.46
C PHE A 124 15.87 16.24 -8.15
N ASP A 125 15.29 16.85 -9.17
CA ASP A 125 14.58 18.14 -9.04
C ASP A 125 13.10 17.97 -8.66
N TRP A 126 12.50 16.82 -9.02
CA TRP A 126 11.13 16.46 -8.72
C TRP A 126 10.99 14.94 -8.55
N ILE A 127 9.92 14.50 -7.87
CA ILE A 127 9.56 13.10 -7.70
C ILE A 127 8.04 12.93 -7.80
N SER A 128 7.60 11.91 -8.55
CA SER A 128 6.20 11.51 -8.66
C SER A 128 6.10 10.01 -8.91
N ASP A 129 4.98 9.40 -8.54
CA ASP A 129 4.60 8.11 -9.11
C ASP A 129 4.28 8.27 -10.60
N SER A 130 4.51 7.21 -11.36
CA SER A 130 4.11 7.10 -12.76
C SER A 130 2.59 6.98 -12.95
N ASP A 131 1.88 6.53 -11.92
CA ASP A 131 0.43 6.51 -11.90
C ASP A 131 -0.14 7.92 -11.67
N SER A 132 -0.73 8.49 -12.72
CA SER A 132 -1.34 9.82 -12.67
C SER A 132 -2.54 9.94 -11.70
N ARG A 133 -3.06 8.82 -11.18
CA ARG A 133 -4.11 8.83 -10.16
C ARG A 133 -3.60 9.28 -8.80
N THR A 134 -2.32 9.08 -8.53
CA THR A 134 -1.67 9.39 -7.23
C THR A 134 -0.70 10.55 -7.35
N GLY A 135 0.05 10.66 -8.45
CA GLY A 135 1.05 11.70 -8.61
C GLY A 135 2.15 11.60 -7.55
N PRO A 136 2.56 12.72 -6.90
CA PRO A 136 3.65 12.75 -5.93
C PRO A 136 3.19 12.31 -4.53
N VAL A 137 2.59 11.13 -4.46
CA VAL A 137 2.04 10.52 -3.26
C VAL A 137 2.66 9.15 -3.08
N LEU A 138 3.14 8.89 -1.86
CA LEU A 138 3.49 7.56 -1.39
C LEU A 138 2.25 6.91 -0.75
N GLU A 139 1.87 5.74 -1.25
CA GLU A 139 0.93 4.87 -0.55
C GLU A 139 1.64 4.20 0.64
N LEU A 140 1.03 4.25 1.84
CA LEU A 140 1.59 3.70 3.07
C LEU A 140 0.55 2.89 3.83
N ILE A 141 0.95 1.79 4.46
CA ILE A 141 0.11 1.10 5.45
C ILE A 141 0.80 1.23 6.81
N ALA A 142 0.26 2.06 7.70
CA ALA A 142 0.80 2.27 9.04
C ALA A 142 -0.31 2.21 10.08
N GLY A 143 -0.05 1.52 11.19
CA GLY A 143 -1.05 1.36 12.26
C GLY A 143 -2.37 0.72 11.82
N GLY A 144 -2.33 -0.15 10.81
CA GLY A 144 -3.51 -0.80 10.24
C GLY A 144 -4.40 0.09 9.36
N ALA A 145 -3.91 1.25 8.95
CA ALA A 145 -4.61 2.17 8.04
C ALA A 145 -3.85 2.33 6.71
N TYR A 146 -4.60 2.33 5.61
CA TYR A 146 -4.10 2.70 4.29
C TYR A 146 -4.11 4.23 4.14
N ILE A 147 -2.96 4.80 3.79
CA ILE A 147 -2.65 6.22 3.88
C ILE A 147 -2.07 6.72 2.56
N TRP A 148 -2.44 7.94 2.18
CA TRP A 148 -1.76 8.71 1.14
C TRP A 148 -0.87 9.76 1.79
N LEU A 149 0.44 9.66 1.56
CA LEU A 149 1.45 10.55 2.09
C LEU A 149 2.13 11.33 0.96
N PRO A 150 1.89 12.64 0.80
CA PRO A 150 2.58 13.46 -0.19
C PRO A 150 4.10 13.42 0.00
N PHE A 151 4.87 13.30 -1.09
CA PHE A 151 6.34 13.33 -1.03
C PHE A 151 6.87 14.64 -0.42
N SER A 152 6.15 15.75 -0.61
CA SER A 152 6.49 17.06 -0.02
C SER A 152 6.45 17.09 1.51
N GLN A 153 5.88 16.07 2.16
CA GLN A 153 5.84 15.93 3.62
C GLN A 153 6.94 15.02 4.17
N ILE A 154 7.70 14.36 3.29
CA ILE A 154 8.71 13.37 3.65
C ILE A 154 10.09 14.03 3.73
N CYS A 155 10.74 13.88 4.88
CA CYS A 155 12.14 14.29 5.07
C CYS A 155 13.10 13.18 4.63
N SER A 156 12.81 11.92 4.99
CA SER A 156 13.60 10.78 4.51
C SER A 156 12.78 9.49 4.47
N LEU A 157 13.18 8.60 3.57
CA LEU A 157 12.60 7.28 3.41
C LEU A 157 13.73 6.26 3.35
N LYS A 158 13.66 5.22 4.17
CA LYS A 158 14.64 4.12 4.18
C LYS A 158 13.92 2.79 4.10
N SER A 159 14.27 1.99 3.10
CA SER A 159 13.66 0.67 2.87
C SER A 159 14.76 -0.35 2.54
N PRO A 160 14.80 -1.52 3.22
CA PRO A 160 15.76 -2.56 2.91
C PRO A 160 15.49 -3.21 1.55
N GLN A 161 16.44 -4.01 1.08
CA GLN A 161 16.17 -4.90 -0.06
C GLN A 161 15.13 -5.96 0.36
N PRO A 162 14.18 -6.33 -0.53
CA PRO A 162 13.24 -7.42 -0.27
C PRO A 162 13.97 -8.71 0.11
N ALA A 163 13.60 -9.32 1.24
CA ALA A 163 14.19 -10.56 1.74
C ALA A 163 13.23 -11.75 1.59
N HIS A 164 11.92 -11.47 1.58
CA HIS A 164 10.85 -12.46 1.47
C HIS A 164 9.93 -12.16 0.29
N LEU A 165 9.19 -13.18 -0.17
CA LEU A 165 8.29 -13.04 -1.33
C LEU A 165 7.22 -11.96 -1.13
N ILE A 166 6.68 -11.88 0.08
CA ILE A 166 5.68 -10.89 0.51
C ILE A 166 6.21 -9.46 0.51
N ASP A 167 7.53 -9.24 0.64
CA ASP A 167 8.14 -7.91 0.59
C ASP A 167 8.03 -7.28 -0.81
N LEU A 168 7.74 -8.10 -1.83
CA LEU A 168 7.44 -7.64 -3.19
C LEU A 168 6.03 -7.05 -3.31
N ILE A 169 5.16 -7.31 -2.33
CA ILE A 169 3.78 -6.80 -2.26
C ILE A 169 3.72 -5.65 -1.26
N TRP A 170 4.20 -5.88 -0.04
CA TRP A 170 4.27 -4.90 1.03
C TRP A 170 5.71 -4.72 1.46
N LYS A 171 6.39 -3.72 0.89
CA LYS A 171 7.80 -3.48 1.17
C LYS A 171 7.96 -2.70 2.47
N PRO A 172 8.71 -3.22 3.47
CA PRO A 172 8.93 -2.48 4.71
C PRO A 172 9.65 -1.16 4.47
N VAL A 173 9.26 -0.13 5.22
CA VAL A 173 9.82 1.20 5.09
C VAL A 173 9.81 1.95 6.43
N ASN A 174 10.86 2.74 6.66
CA ASN A 174 10.86 3.75 7.70
C ASN A 174 10.79 5.13 7.03
N VAL A 175 9.80 5.92 7.41
CA VAL A 175 9.57 7.26 6.90
C VAL A 175 9.74 8.25 8.04
N THR A 176 10.56 9.28 7.81
CA THR A 176 10.65 10.46 8.68
C THR A 176 9.99 11.62 7.97
N LEU A 177 9.04 12.26 8.64
CA LEU A 177 8.31 13.43 8.13
C LEU A 177 9.08 14.73 8.41
N ASN A 178 8.72 15.80 7.71
CA ASN A 178 9.35 17.13 7.88
C ASN A 178 9.18 17.73 9.28
N ASN A 179 8.18 17.29 10.06
CA ASN A 179 7.98 17.71 11.44
C ASN A 179 8.80 16.89 12.45
N GLY A 180 9.57 15.89 11.99
CA GLY A 180 10.41 15.02 12.81
C GLY A 180 9.75 13.69 13.21
N ASP A 181 8.44 13.51 12.99
CA ASP A 181 7.76 12.26 13.31
C ASP A 181 8.30 11.11 12.45
N THR A 182 8.38 9.92 13.04
CA THR A 182 8.88 8.73 12.36
C THR A 182 7.84 7.62 12.40
N HIS A 183 7.59 7.02 11.24
CA HIS A 183 6.64 5.92 11.06
C HIS A 183 7.34 4.71 10.44
N SER A 184 7.14 3.55 11.04
CA SER A 184 7.50 2.26 10.45
C SER A 184 6.24 1.64 9.82
N ALA A 185 6.36 1.23 8.58
CA ALA A 185 5.30 0.62 7.78
C ALA A 185 5.80 -0.65 7.08
#